data_AF-A0A1C6RRI8-F1
#
_entry.id   AF-A0A1C6RRI8-F1
#
_cell.length_a   1.000
_cell.length_b   1.000
_cell.length_c   1.000
_cell.angle_alpha   90.00
_cell.angle_beta   90.00
_cell.angle_gamma   90.00
#
_symmetry.space_group_name_H-M   'P 1'
#
loop_
_entity.id
_entity.type
_entity.pdbx_description
1 polymer ?
#
loop_
_entity_poly.entity_id
_entity_poly.type
_entity_poly.pdbx_seq_one_letter_code
_entity_poly.pdbx_strand_id
1 'polypeptide(L)'
;MIIAETGADMTRFPTAKHLASWAGTTPGNNESAGKVKSSRTRPGNPYLQGALGAAAMACSQNPRTYLGARYRRIASRRGPQKANVAIQHSMLIAIWHMGTTGAFYDDPGADYFTRLHPDRSKKRAIHQLEAMGYHVTLENAS
;
A
#
# COMPACT_ATOMS: atom_id res chain seq x y z
N MET A 1 17.48 -2.03 11.23
CA MET A 1 16.40 -1.91 12.26
C MET A 1 15.24 -2.87 11.99
N ILE A 2 14.51 -2.77 10.87
CA ILE A 2 13.31 -3.62 10.63
C ILE A 2 13.61 -5.14 10.68
N ILE A 3 14.66 -5.60 9.99
CA ILE A 3 15.07 -7.02 10.00
C ILE A 3 15.59 -7.46 11.39
N ALA A 4 16.21 -6.55 12.13
CA ALA A 4 16.70 -6.82 13.47
C ALA A 4 15.56 -6.98 14.49
N GLU A 5 14.47 -6.23 14.33
CA GLU A 5 13.27 -6.30 15.18
C GLU A 5 12.36 -7.48 14.85
N THR A 6 12.27 -7.89 13.58
CA THR A 6 11.44 -9.03 13.16
C THR A 6 12.13 -10.39 13.38
N GLY A 7 13.46 -10.37 13.56
CA GLY A 7 14.30 -11.53 13.24
C GLY A 7 14.36 -11.72 11.73
N ALA A 8 15.54 -12.01 11.18
CA ALA A 8 15.66 -12.32 9.75
C ALA A 8 14.92 -13.60 9.34
N ASP A 9 14.47 -14.38 10.33
CA ASP A 9 13.70 -15.61 10.15
C ASP A 9 12.20 -15.32 10.06
N MET A 10 11.68 -15.31 8.83
CA MET A 10 10.26 -15.13 8.54
C MET A 10 9.41 -16.38 8.79
N THR A 11 10.02 -17.55 9.07
CA THR A 11 9.28 -18.80 9.38
C THR A 11 8.44 -18.69 10.66
N ARG A 12 8.81 -17.76 11.54
CA ARG A 12 8.05 -17.41 12.76
C ARG A 12 6.66 -16.85 12.46
N PHE A 13 6.43 -16.36 11.25
CA PHE A 13 5.15 -15.84 10.80
C PHE A 13 4.59 -16.73 9.68
N PRO A 14 3.51 -17.49 9.93
CA PRO A 14 2.93 -18.40 8.92
C PRO A 14 2.50 -17.69 7.63
N THR A 15 2.12 -16.41 7.70
CA THR A 15 1.80 -15.59 6.54
C THR A 15 2.23 -14.14 6.75
N ALA A 16 2.40 -13.41 5.65
CA ALA A 16 2.64 -11.95 5.68
C ALA A 16 1.60 -11.17 6.50
N LYS A 17 0.35 -11.65 6.56
CA LYS A 17 -0.72 -11.04 7.36
C LYS A 17 -0.44 -11.16 8.87
N HIS A 18 0.18 -12.26 9.31
CA HIS A 18 0.58 -12.43 10.72
C HIS A 18 1.67 -11.43 11.10
N LEU A 19 2.69 -11.25 10.24
CA LEU A 19 3.72 -10.23 10.44
C LEU A 19 3.10 -8.82 10.52
N ALA A 20 2.21 -8.49 9.58
CA ALA A 20 1.56 -7.19 9.55
C ALA A 20 0.68 -6.93 10.80
N SER A 21 0.00 -7.97 11.28
CA SER A 21 -0.83 -7.90 12.49
C SER A 21 0.02 -7.75 13.75
N TRP A 22 1.11 -8.51 13.86
CA TRP A 22 2.08 -8.40 14.95
C TRP A 22 2.73 -7.01 15.01
N ALA A 23 3.06 -6.43 13.85
CA ALA A 23 3.61 -5.07 13.75
C ALA A 23 2.56 -3.96 13.99
N GLY A 24 1.27 -4.30 14.15
CA GLY A 24 0.19 -3.33 14.39
C GLY A 24 -0.16 -2.46 13.18
N THR A 25 0.13 -2.90 11.95
CA THR A 25 -0.20 -2.17 10.71
C THR A 25 -1.56 -2.55 10.12
N THR A 26 -2.27 -3.49 10.76
CA THR A 26 -3.60 -3.92 10.35
C THR A 26 -4.69 -3.22 11.18
N PRO A 27 -5.84 -2.87 10.59
CA PRO A 27 -6.99 -2.37 11.34
C PRO A 27 -7.36 -3.35 12.47
N GLY A 28 -7.73 -2.82 13.63
CA GLY A 28 -8.23 -3.65 14.72
C GLY A 28 -9.57 -4.29 14.33
N ASN A 29 -9.74 -5.57 14.66
CA ASN A 29 -11.02 -6.27 14.54
C ASN A 29 -11.76 -6.19 15.88
N ASN A 30 -12.36 -5.04 16.21
CA ASN A 30 -13.20 -4.87 17.39
C ASN A 30 -14.65 -4.76 16.94
N GLU A 31 -15.29 -5.92 16.82
CA GLU A 31 -16.68 -6.09 16.41
C GLU A 31 -17.42 -6.90 17.48
N SER A 32 -18.70 -6.58 17.70
CA SER A 32 -19.56 -7.30 18.62
C SER A 32 -20.97 -7.25 18.08
N ALA A 33 -21.63 -8.41 18.00
CA ALA A 33 -22.99 -8.55 17.47
C ALA A 33 -23.19 -7.85 16.10
N GLY A 34 -22.25 -8.01 15.16
CA GLY A 34 -22.35 -7.43 13.82
C GLY A 34 -22.01 -5.93 13.73
N LYS A 35 -21.65 -5.28 14.84
CA LYS A 35 -21.34 -3.84 14.89
C LYS A 35 -19.85 -3.61 15.13
N VAL A 36 -19.21 -2.90 14.21
CA VAL A 36 -17.81 -2.46 14.35
C VAL A 36 -17.73 -1.38 15.42
N LYS A 37 -17.17 -1.72 16.58
CA LYS A 37 -16.96 -0.81 17.71
C LYS A 37 -15.71 0.05 17.51
N SER A 38 -14.65 -0.51 16.93
CA SER A 38 -13.43 0.24 16.60
C SER A 38 -12.60 -0.44 15.51
N SER A 39 -12.09 0.34 14.57
CA SER A 39 -11.12 -0.13 13.56
C SER A 39 -9.70 0.36 13.84
N ARG A 40 -9.42 0.87 15.04
CA ARG A 40 -8.11 1.43 15.39
C ARG A 40 -7.05 0.32 15.38
N THR A 41 -5.89 0.61 14.82
CA THR A 41 -4.75 -0.30 14.84
C THR A 41 -4.38 -0.65 16.29
N ARG A 42 -4.09 -1.92 16.54
CA ARG A 42 -3.59 -2.34 17.86
C ARG A 42 -2.17 -1.79 18.07
N PRO A 43 -1.77 -1.48 19.32
CA PRO A 43 -0.38 -1.12 19.59
C PRO A 43 0.53 -2.28 19.17
N GLY A 44 1.48 -2.01 18.28
CA GLY A 44 2.56 -2.92 17.93
C GLY A 44 3.85 -2.51 18.65
N ASN A 45 4.99 -3.07 18.25
CA ASN A 45 6.29 -2.61 18.72
C ASN A 45 6.50 -1.12 18.31
N PRO A 46 6.63 -0.18 19.27
CA PRO A 46 6.72 1.25 18.97
C PRO A 46 7.96 1.63 18.14
N TYR A 47 9.09 0.97 18.39
CA TYR A 47 10.33 1.22 17.66
C TYR A 47 10.21 0.77 16.21
N LEU A 48 9.65 -0.43 16.00
CA LEU A 48 9.35 -0.94 14.66
C LEU A 48 8.37 -0.02 13.92
N GLN A 49 7.30 0.42 14.58
CA GLN A 49 6.30 1.31 13.96
C GLN A 49 6.89 2.67 13.60
N GLY A 50 7.72 3.25 14.45
CA GLY A 50 8.41 4.52 14.17
C GLY A 50 9.33 4.41 12.96
N ALA A 51 10.20 3.40 12.94
CA ALA A 51 11.13 3.19 11.83
C ALA A 51 10.41 2.84 10.52
N LEU A 52 9.41 1.95 10.58
CA LEU A 52 8.60 1.57 9.43
C LEU A 52 7.77 2.76 8.91
N GLY A 53 7.28 3.62 9.80
CA GLY A 53 6.56 4.82 9.44
C GLY A 53 7.42 5.86 8.73
N ALA A 54 8.66 6.06 9.18
CA ALA A 54 9.62 6.92 8.49
C ALA A 54 9.99 6.37 7.11
N ALA A 55 10.28 5.07 7.03
CA ALA A 55 10.61 4.41 5.77
C ALA A 55 9.43 4.46 4.77
N ALA A 56 8.21 4.20 5.24
CA ALA A 56 7.00 4.30 4.43
C ALA A 56 6.78 5.72 3.89
N MET A 57 7.01 6.75 4.71
CA MET A 57 6.94 8.14 4.26
C MET A 57 8.00 8.47 3.21
N ALA A 58 9.24 8.01 3.38
CA ALA A 58 10.30 8.21 2.40
C ALA A 58 9.97 7.55 1.05
N CYS A 59 9.52 6.28 1.06
CA CYS A 59 9.09 5.58 -0.15
C CYS A 59 7.88 6.24 -0.83
N SER A 60 6.96 6.81 -0.03
CA SER A 60 5.74 7.46 -0.53
C SER A 60 6.00 8.76 -1.29
N GLN A 61 7.13 9.42 -1.04
CA GLN A 61 7.50 10.66 -1.72
C GLN A 61 7.94 10.45 -3.17
N ASN A 62 8.40 9.24 -3.55
CA ASN A 62 8.80 8.98 -4.92
C ASN A 62 7.57 8.70 -5.81
N PRO A 63 7.25 9.55 -6.79
CA PRO A 63 6.04 9.37 -7.58
C PRO A 63 6.11 8.25 -8.61
N ARG A 64 7.32 7.76 -8.90
CA ARG A 64 7.60 6.74 -9.93
C ARG A 64 7.44 5.30 -9.43
N THR A 65 7.30 5.11 -8.12
CA THR A 65 7.17 3.78 -7.51
C THR A 65 5.72 3.38 -7.30
N TYR A 66 5.48 2.07 -7.20
CA TYR A 66 4.18 1.52 -6.80
C TYR A 66 3.71 2.07 -5.46
N LEU A 67 4.61 2.15 -4.47
CA LEU A 67 4.27 2.61 -3.12
C LEU A 67 3.85 4.09 -3.11
N GLY A 68 4.53 4.94 -3.88
CA GLY A 68 4.13 6.34 -4.04
C GLY A 68 2.77 6.49 -4.72
N ALA A 69 2.52 5.73 -5.79
CA ALA A 69 1.21 5.71 -6.45
C ALA A 69 0.10 5.22 -5.51
N ARG A 70 0.36 4.16 -4.72
CA ARG A 70 -0.57 3.62 -3.72
C ARG A 70 -0.86 4.64 -2.62
N TYR A 71 0.17 5.34 -2.14
CA TYR A 71 0.04 6.38 -1.11
C TYR A 71 -0.92 7.47 -1.58
N ARG A 72 -0.66 8.08 -2.75
CA ARG A 72 -1.49 9.17 -3.29
C ARG A 72 -2.97 8.76 -3.43
N ARG A 73 -3.24 7.55 -3.92
CA ARG A 73 -4.63 7.04 -4.08
C ARG A 73 -5.35 6.85 -2.74
N ILE A 74 -4.64 6.55 -1.66
CA ILE A 74 -5.25 6.37 -0.34
C ILE A 74 -5.34 7.71 0.38
N ALA A 75 -4.28 8.53 0.30
CA ALA A 75 -4.22 9.85 0.93
C ALA A 75 -5.34 10.76 0.45
N SER A 76 -5.64 10.77 -0.86
CA SER A 76 -6.73 11.57 -1.43
C SER A 76 -8.13 11.18 -0.94
N ARG A 77 -8.31 9.95 -0.45
CA ARG A 77 -9.63 9.43 -0.01
C ARG A 77 -9.78 9.32 1.50
N ARG A 78 -8.68 9.05 2.22
CA ARG A 78 -8.70 8.68 3.65
C ARG A 78 -7.75 9.51 4.52
N GLY A 79 -7.00 10.43 3.92
CA GLY A 79 -6.02 11.27 4.61
C GLY A 79 -4.63 10.63 4.73
N PRO A 80 -3.59 11.45 5.00
CA PRO A 80 -2.19 11.06 4.90
C PRO A 80 -1.77 10.02 5.95
N GLN A 81 -2.28 10.08 7.18
CA GLN A 81 -1.93 9.13 8.24
C GLN A 81 -2.40 7.70 7.91
N LYS A 82 -3.65 7.55 7.43
CA LYS A 82 -4.19 6.25 7.02
C LYS A 82 -3.47 5.72 5.78
N ALA A 83 -3.03 6.60 4.89
CA ALA A 83 -2.21 6.24 3.75
C ALA A 83 -0.84 5.71 4.19
N ASN A 84 -0.18 6.37 5.14
CA ASN A 84 1.12 5.93 5.65
C ASN A 84 1.03 4.51 6.24
N VAL A 85 0.05 4.24 7.10
CA VAL A 85 -0.17 2.90 7.67
C VAL A 85 -0.42 1.84 6.58
N ALA A 86 -1.15 2.19 5.52
CA ALA A 86 -1.36 1.28 4.41
C ALA A 86 -0.08 0.97 3.61
N ILE A 87 0.85 1.93 3.53
CA ILE A 87 2.18 1.70 2.93
C ILE A 87 3.04 0.84 3.85
N GLN A 88 3.06 1.11 5.15
CA GLN A 88 3.74 0.24 6.14
C GLN A 88 3.28 -1.23 6.00
N HIS A 89 1.96 -1.45 5.89
CA HIS A 89 1.39 -2.77 5.66
C HIS A 89 1.90 -3.42 4.36
N SER A 90 1.96 -2.64 3.27
CA SER A 90 2.44 -3.13 1.97
C SER A 90 3.93 -3.49 2.00
N MET A 91 4.73 -2.69 2.71
CA MET A 91 6.15 -2.95 2.92
C MET A 91 6.37 -4.22 3.72
N LEU A 92 5.60 -4.46 4.79
CA LEU A 92 5.71 -5.70 5.56
C LEU A 92 5.35 -6.94 4.75
N ILE A 93 4.37 -6.84 3.85
CA ILE A 93 4.06 -7.93 2.92
C ILE A 93 5.25 -8.22 2.00
N ALA A 94 5.83 -7.17 1.40
CA ALA A 94 7.01 -7.33 0.55
C ALA A 94 8.19 -7.94 1.33
N ILE A 95 8.47 -7.46 2.54
CA ILE A 95 9.55 -7.96 3.41
C ILE A 95 9.34 -9.43 3.75
N TRP A 96 8.12 -9.84 4.10
CA TRP A 96 7.83 -11.24 4.39
C TRP A 96 8.07 -12.15 3.17
N HIS A 97 7.64 -11.72 1.98
CA HIS A 97 7.89 -12.49 0.76
C HIS A 97 9.38 -12.57 0.44
N MET A 98 10.10 -11.45 0.46
CA MET A 98 11.55 -11.43 0.24
C MET A 98 12.29 -12.34 1.22
N GLY A 99 11.92 -12.29 2.51
CA GLY A 99 12.56 -13.11 3.54
C GLY A 99 12.19 -14.61 3.45
N THR A 100 11.03 -14.95 2.89
CA THR A 100 10.60 -16.36 2.73
C THR A 100 11.13 -16.98 1.45
N THR A 101 11.15 -16.23 0.34
CA THR A 101 11.56 -16.75 -0.98
C THR A 101 13.01 -16.47 -1.32
N GLY A 102 13.68 -15.56 -0.59
CA GLY A 102 15.01 -15.06 -0.94
C GLY A 102 15.03 -14.14 -2.16
N ALA A 103 13.88 -13.83 -2.76
CA ALA A 103 13.79 -12.93 -3.89
C ALA A 103 13.97 -11.46 -3.48
N PHE A 104 14.48 -10.64 -4.38
CA PHE A 104 14.53 -9.19 -4.18
C PHE A 104 13.19 -8.53 -4.46
N TYR A 105 12.99 -7.33 -3.89
CA TYR A 105 11.80 -6.53 -4.17
C TYR A 105 11.84 -6.05 -5.62
N ASP A 106 10.86 -6.51 -6.40
CA ASP A 106 10.58 -5.97 -7.73
C ASP A 106 9.44 -4.95 -7.63
N ASP A 107 9.72 -3.70 -7.98
CA ASP A 107 8.73 -2.62 -7.90
C ASP A 107 7.75 -2.72 -9.08
N PRO A 108 6.45 -2.95 -8.83
CA PRO A 108 5.47 -2.99 -9.90
C PRO A 108 5.35 -1.69 -10.70
N GLY A 109 5.87 -0.56 -10.19
CA GLY A 109 5.87 0.73 -10.87
C GLY A 109 4.62 1.58 -10.62
N ALA A 110 4.74 2.89 -10.89
CA ALA A 110 3.66 3.86 -10.66
C ALA A 110 2.41 3.64 -11.53
N ASP A 111 2.57 3.01 -12.68
CA ASP A 111 1.51 2.73 -13.66
C ASP A 111 0.74 1.44 -13.35
N TYR A 112 1.14 0.68 -12.32
CA TYR A 112 0.52 -0.58 -11.92
C TYR A 112 -1.02 -0.48 -11.86
N PHE A 113 -1.53 0.59 -11.24
CA PHE A 113 -2.96 0.79 -11.09
C PHE A 113 -3.68 1.17 -12.39
N THR A 114 -2.96 1.75 -13.34
CA THR A 114 -3.45 2.04 -14.69
C THR A 114 -3.51 0.76 -15.50
N ARG A 115 -2.45 -0.06 -15.45
CA ARG A 115 -2.42 -1.40 -16.08
C ARG A 115 -3.46 -2.35 -15.52
N LEU A 116 -3.75 -2.29 -14.22
CA LEU A 116 -4.75 -3.15 -13.58
C LEU A 116 -6.18 -2.83 -14.03
N HIS A 117 -6.48 -1.57 -14.37
CA HIS A 117 -7.82 -1.13 -14.74
C HIS A 117 -7.77 -0.16 -15.95
N PRO A 118 -7.38 -0.66 -17.13
CA PRO A 118 -7.16 0.18 -18.31
C PRO A 118 -8.43 0.92 -18.73
N ASP A 119 -9.60 0.29 -18.61
CA ASP A 119 -10.89 0.90 -18.98
C ASP A 119 -11.26 2.10 -18.12
N ARG A 120 -10.98 2.03 -16.80
CA ARG A 120 -11.26 3.17 -15.90
C ARG A 120 -10.32 4.32 -16.20
N SER A 121 -9.05 4.03 -16.45
CA SER A 121 -8.06 5.05 -16.83
C SER A 121 -8.42 5.70 -18.15
N LYS A 122 -8.82 4.89 -19.15
CA LYS A 122 -9.32 5.34 -20.45
C LYS A 122 -10.52 6.28 -20.31
N LYS A 123 -11.58 5.85 -19.62
CA LYS A 123 -12.79 6.67 -19.40
C LYS A 123 -12.46 7.99 -18.68
N ARG A 124 -11.56 7.95 -17.69
CA ARG A 124 -11.14 9.15 -16.97
C ARG A 124 -10.37 10.13 -17.88
N ALA A 125 -9.51 9.63 -18.76
CA ALA A 125 -8.77 10.45 -19.71
C ALA A 125 -9.71 11.10 -20.74
N ILE A 126 -10.66 10.34 -21.30
CA ILE A 126 -11.70 10.86 -22.20
C ILE A 126 -12.46 12.00 -21.50
N HIS A 127 -12.99 11.73 -20.31
CA HIS A 127 -13.78 12.73 -19.58
C HIS A 127 -12.98 13.99 -19.24
N GLN A 128 -11.68 13.85 -18.97
CA GLN A 128 -10.79 14.98 -18.71
C GLN A 128 -10.54 15.83 -19.96
N LEU A 129 -10.41 15.20 -21.13
CA LEU A 129 -10.27 15.90 -22.42
C LEU A 129 -11.58 16.58 -22.83
N GLU A 130 -12.72 15.90 -22.66
CA GLU A 130 -14.06 16.47 -22.88
C GLU A 130 -14.31 17.69 -21.98
N ALA A 131 -13.94 17.61 -20.70
CA ALA A 131 -14.06 18.73 -19.77
C ALA A 131 -13.17 19.95 -20.14
N MET A 132 -12.12 19.74 -20.95
CA MET A 132 -11.28 20.79 -21.50
C MET A 132 -11.81 21.34 -22.85
N GLY A 133 -12.95 20.83 -23.35
CA GLY A 133 -13.58 21.27 -24.58
C GLY A 133 -13.15 20.50 -25.84
N TYR A 134 -12.43 19.38 -25.70
CA TYR A 134 -12.03 18.54 -26.83
C TYR A 134 -13.10 17.48 -27.14
N HIS A 135 -13.40 17.29 -28.42
CA HIS A 135 -14.14 16.12 -28.88
C HIS A 135 -13.16 14.96 -29.06
N VAL A 136 -13.35 13.86 -28.31
CA VAL A 136 -12.39 12.74 -28.29
C VAL A 136 -12.91 11.59 -29.16
N THR A 137 -12.21 11.32 -30.27
CA THR A 137 -12.33 10.07 -31.03
C THR A 137 -11.14 9.17 -30.73
N LEU A 138 -11.38 7.88 -30.56
CA LEU A 138 -10.33 6.91 -30.26
C LEU A 138 -10.19 5.94 -31.42
N GLU A 139 -9.01 5.92 -32.03
CA GLU A 139 -8.62 4.94 -33.03
C GLU A 139 -7.61 3.97 -32.41
N ASN A 140 -7.69 2.69 -32.77
CA ASN A 140 -6.70 1.72 -32.31
C ASN A 140 -5.39 1.98 -33.05
N ALA A 141 -4.29 2.11 -32.30
CA ALA A 141 -2.96 2.07 -32.89
C ALA A 141 -2.74 0.66 -33.49
N SER A 142 -2.41 0.62 -34.78
CA SER A 142 -2.09 -0.62 -35.52
C SER A 142 -0.80 -1.26 -35.04
#